data_AF-A0A2N6D8H2-F1
#
_entry.id   AF-A0A2N6D8H2-F1
#
_cell.length_a   1.000
_cell.length_b   1.000
_cell.length_c   1.000
_cell.angle_alpha   90.00
_cell.angle_beta   90.00
_cell.angle_gamma   90.00
#
_symmetry.space_group_name_H-M   'P 1'
#
loop_
_entity.id
_entity.type
_entity.pdbx_description
1 polymer ?
#
loop_
_entity_poly.entity_id
_entity_poly.type
_entity_poly.pdbx_seq_one_letter_code
_entity_poly.pdbx_strand_id
1 'polypeptide(L)'
;MENVCCESPSKIKNSVLTMAMLEPGSKGHIKDFIMNCEDNGSCTFVRRLKEIGLYSGAYFEVLKNNGNGEISVSCQGSTLALGRGMADKINVEISDGSVISGSFIGRFCRSFGIKCRP
;
A
#
# COMPACT_ATOMS: atom_id res chain seq x y z
N MET A 1 -10.47 -16.78 -15.70
CA MET A 1 -9.17 -16.12 -15.45
C MET A 1 -9.41 -14.64 -15.60
N GLU A 2 -9.78 -13.99 -14.50
CA GLU A 2 -10.18 -12.58 -14.49
C GLU A 2 -8.92 -11.72 -14.41
N ASN A 3 -8.68 -10.96 -15.47
CA ASN A 3 -7.47 -10.18 -15.67
C ASN A 3 -7.60 -8.86 -14.91
N VAL A 4 -6.97 -8.81 -13.74
CA VAL A 4 -6.94 -7.68 -12.78
C VAL A 4 -6.34 -6.38 -13.36
N CYS A 5 -5.76 -6.40 -14.57
CA CYS A 5 -5.01 -5.27 -15.15
C CYS A 5 -5.91 -4.13 -15.70
N CYS A 6 -7.24 -4.26 -15.80
CA CYS A 6 -8.11 -3.22 -16.36
C CYS A 6 -9.46 -3.03 -15.64
N GLU A 7 -9.60 -3.46 -14.39
CA GLU A 7 -10.82 -3.10 -13.66
C GLU A 7 -10.78 -1.61 -13.32
N SER A 8 -11.83 -0.93 -13.76
CA SER A 8 -12.11 0.47 -13.49
C SER A 8 -11.92 0.80 -12.00
N PRO A 9 -11.50 2.04 -11.66
CA PRO A 9 -11.25 2.47 -10.27
C PRO A 9 -12.46 2.28 -9.32
N SER A 10 -13.64 2.00 -9.87
CA SER A 10 -14.88 1.73 -9.17
C SER A 10 -15.02 0.31 -8.57
N LYS A 11 -14.06 -0.61 -8.78
CA LYS A 11 -14.19 -2.03 -8.35
C LYS A 11 -13.20 -2.51 -7.30
N ILE A 12 -12.48 -1.60 -6.64
CA ILE A 12 -11.55 -1.94 -5.56
C ILE A 12 -12.17 -1.62 -4.20
N LYS A 13 -13.34 -2.20 -3.91
CA LYS A 13 -13.84 -2.31 -2.53
C LYS A 13 -13.45 -3.71 -2.06
N ASN A 14 -12.47 -3.80 -1.16
CA ASN A 14 -11.97 -5.02 -0.48
C ASN A 14 -10.78 -5.76 -1.12
N SER A 15 -9.94 -5.14 -1.96
CA SER A 15 -8.65 -5.76 -2.30
C SER A 15 -7.58 -5.40 -1.26
N VAL A 16 -6.80 -6.40 -0.84
CA VAL A 16 -5.62 -6.18 0.00
C VAL A 16 -4.46 -5.78 -0.91
N LEU A 17 -3.92 -4.59 -0.70
CA LEU A 17 -2.82 -4.03 -1.49
C LEU A 17 -1.70 -3.55 -0.58
N THR A 18 -0.51 -3.35 -1.12
CA THR A 18 0.57 -2.74 -0.35
C THR A 18 0.41 -1.21 -0.36
N MET A 19 0.74 -0.58 0.77
CA MET A 19 0.69 0.88 0.92
C MET A 19 1.55 1.59 -0.15
N ALA A 20 2.61 0.93 -0.62
CA ALA A 20 3.50 1.46 -1.64
C ALA A 20 2.85 1.70 -3.02
N MET A 21 1.75 1.00 -3.31
CA MET A 21 1.06 1.09 -4.60
C MET A 21 -0.02 2.18 -4.64
N LEU A 22 -0.31 2.83 -3.51
CA LEU A 22 -1.39 3.80 -3.40
C LEU A 22 -1.03 5.18 -3.95
N GLU A 23 -1.96 5.84 -4.63
CA GLU A 23 -1.80 7.24 -5.04
C GLU A 23 -1.98 8.22 -3.86
N PRO A 24 -1.42 9.44 -3.96
CA PRO A 24 -1.75 10.52 -3.05
C PRO A 24 -3.27 10.76 -3.00
N GLY A 25 -3.81 10.95 -1.81
CA GLY A 25 -5.24 11.12 -1.56
C GLY A 25 -5.98 9.82 -1.20
N SER A 26 -5.35 8.66 -1.39
CA SER A 26 -5.95 7.37 -1.04
C SER A 26 -6.01 7.16 0.47
N LYS A 27 -7.12 6.61 0.94
CA LYS A 27 -7.50 6.44 2.35
C LYS A 27 -7.93 5.01 2.62
N GLY A 28 -7.70 4.54 3.84
CA GLY A 28 -8.02 3.16 4.18
C GLY A 28 -7.64 2.75 5.60
N HIS A 29 -7.64 1.44 5.80
CA HIS A 29 -7.22 0.81 7.05
C HIS A 29 -6.04 -0.12 6.82
N ILE A 30 -5.12 -0.17 7.78
CA ILE A 30 -4.03 -1.15 7.75
C ILE A 30 -4.59 -2.52 8.11
N LYS A 31 -4.33 -3.54 7.30
CA LYS A 31 -4.81 -4.90 7.56
C LYS A 31 -3.78 -5.70 8.34
N ASP A 32 -2.59 -5.86 7.78
CA ASP A 32 -1.53 -6.70 8.32
C ASP A 32 -0.15 -6.23 7.85
N PHE A 33 0.90 -6.82 8.42
CA PHE A 33 2.28 -6.50 8.11
C PHE A 33 2.98 -7.76 7.63
N ILE A 34 3.57 -7.72 6.44
CA ILE A 34 4.36 -8.81 5.85
C ILE A 34 5.76 -8.79 6.48
N MET A 35 5.86 -9.33 7.71
CA MET A 35 7.12 -9.45 8.43
C MET A 35 7.24 -10.82 9.09
N ASN A 36 8.34 -11.50 8.79
CA ASN A 36 8.70 -12.74 9.47
C ASN A 36 9.31 -12.38 10.83
N CYS A 37 8.50 -12.44 11.87
CA CYS A 37 8.96 -12.36 13.26
C CYS A 37 9.08 -13.79 13.79
N GLU A 38 10.05 -14.57 13.30
CA GLU A 38 10.27 -15.95 13.76
C GLU A 38 10.82 -16.02 15.19
N ASP A 39 11.43 -14.92 15.66
CA ASP A 39 12.01 -14.84 16.99
C ASP A 39 11.01 -14.22 17.98
N ASN A 40 10.53 -15.06 18.91
CA ASN A 40 9.54 -14.78 19.97
C ASN A 40 9.92 -13.68 20.99
N GLY A 41 10.77 -12.71 20.65
CA GLY A 41 11.14 -11.59 21.50
C GLY A 41 11.64 -10.31 20.81
N SER A 42 11.79 -10.26 19.48
CA SER A 42 12.65 -9.25 18.83
C SER A 42 12.05 -8.47 17.66
N CYS A 43 10.72 -8.48 17.45
CA CYS A 43 10.11 -7.58 16.46
C CYS A 43 9.99 -6.13 16.95
N THR A 44 11.13 -5.57 17.35
CA THR A 44 11.35 -4.16 17.72
C THR A 44 10.77 -3.22 16.67
N PHE A 45 10.81 -3.64 15.41
CA PHE A 45 10.26 -2.90 14.29
C PHE A 45 8.72 -2.76 14.38
N VAL A 46 7.99 -3.87 14.52
CA VAL A 46 6.52 -3.85 14.66
C VAL A 46 6.12 -3.09 15.93
N ARG A 47 6.90 -3.23 17.01
CA ARG A 47 6.67 -2.48 18.25
C ARG A 47 6.79 -0.97 18.03
N ARG A 48 7.85 -0.52 17.37
CA ARG A 48 8.05 0.89 17.00
C ARG A 48 6.93 1.40 16.09
N LEU A 49 6.50 0.61 15.11
CA LEU A 49 5.37 0.97 14.26
C LEU A 49 4.10 1.22 15.09
N LYS A 50 3.79 0.33 16.04
CA LYS A 50 2.66 0.53 16.95
C LYS A 50 2.82 1.78 17.81
N GLU A 51 4.02 2.03 18.33
CA GLU A 51 4.33 3.22 19.15
C GLU A 51 4.13 4.54 18.37
N ILE A 52 4.38 4.55 17.05
CA ILE A 52 4.14 5.73 16.18
C ILE A 52 2.73 5.77 15.56
N GLY A 53 1.83 4.87 15.96
CA GLY A 53 0.44 4.86 15.51
C GLY A 53 0.15 4.00 14.27
N LEU A 54 1.15 3.29 13.72
CA LEU A 54 0.96 2.32 12.64
C LEU A 54 0.70 0.92 13.21
N TYR A 55 -0.57 0.58 13.34
CA TYR A 55 -1.03 -0.73 13.81
C TYR A 55 -2.18 -1.25 12.93
N SER A 56 -2.46 -2.55 13.01
CA SER A 56 -3.59 -3.17 12.28
C SER A 56 -4.91 -2.55 12.72
N GLY A 57 -5.75 -2.16 11.76
CA GLY A 57 -6.99 -1.40 11.94
C GLY A 57 -6.81 0.12 11.94
N ALA A 58 -5.58 0.63 12.04
CA ALA A 58 -5.34 2.07 12.04
C ALA A 58 -5.77 2.69 10.70
N TYR A 59 -6.45 3.83 10.81
CA TYR A 59 -6.83 4.63 9.65
C TYR A 59 -5.62 5.39 9.12
N PHE A 60 -5.47 5.42 7.80
CA PHE A 60 -4.42 6.15 7.13
C PHE A 60 -4.93 6.93 5.91
N GLU A 61 -4.16 7.95 5.54
CA GLU A 61 -4.32 8.73 4.31
C GLU A 61 -2.94 8.95 3.68
N VAL A 62 -2.81 8.70 2.38
CA VAL A 62 -1.57 8.94 1.66
C VAL A 62 -1.49 10.42 1.30
N LEU A 63 -0.51 11.13 1.84
CA LEU A 63 -0.30 12.54 1.54
C LEU A 63 0.57 12.72 0.30
N LYS A 64 1.58 11.86 0.13
CA LYS A 64 2.54 11.95 -0.97
C LYS A 64 3.09 10.58 -1.31
N ASN A 65 3.03 10.24 -2.60
CA ASN A 65 3.70 9.08 -3.17
C ASN A 65 4.18 9.43 -4.58
N ASN A 66 5.49 9.54 -4.75
CA ASN A 66 6.10 9.85 -6.04
C ASN A 66 6.45 8.58 -6.84
N GLY A 67 6.10 7.40 -6.35
CA GLY A 67 6.47 6.13 -6.97
C GLY A 67 7.97 5.86 -6.94
N ASN A 68 8.76 6.57 -6.14
CA ASN A 68 10.16 6.30 -5.78
C ASN A 68 10.50 7.00 -4.45
N GLY A 69 11.38 6.41 -3.64
CA GLY A 69 11.84 6.97 -2.37
C GLY A 69 10.91 6.70 -1.19
N GLU A 70 10.60 7.74 -0.44
CA GLU A 70 9.69 7.67 0.72
C GLU A 70 8.24 7.97 0.33
N ILE A 71 7.33 7.50 1.17
CA ILE A 71 5.90 7.71 1.06
C ILE A 71 5.46 8.41 2.34
N SER A 72 4.82 9.57 2.19
CA SER A 72 4.30 10.33 3.32
C SER A 72 2.84 9.94 3.53
N VAL A 73 2.52 9.45 4.72
CA VAL A 73 1.17 9.06 5.12
C VAL A 73 0.76 9.78 6.40
N SER A 74 -0.48 10.20 6.48
CA SER A 74 -1.12 10.63 7.71
C SER A 74 -1.76 9.41 8.37
N CYS A 75 -1.36 9.09 9.59
CA CYS A 75 -1.97 8.02 10.37
C CYS A 75 -2.34 8.56 11.75
N GLN A 76 -3.62 8.42 12.14
CA GLN A 76 -4.13 8.95 13.43
C GLN A 76 -3.76 10.43 13.68
N GLY A 77 -3.75 11.26 12.62
CA GLY A 77 -3.39 12.68 12.69
C GLY A 77 -1.89 12.98 12.77
N SER A 78 -1.03 11.95 12.77
CA SER A 78 0.43 12.11 12.69
C SER A 78 0.93 11.87 11.27
N THR A 79 1.81 12.74 10.77
CA THR A 79 2.45 12.54 9.46
C THR A 79 3.71 11.70 9.62
N LEU A 80 3.74 10.58 8.91
CA LEU A 80 4.83 9.61 8.93
C LEU A 80 5.44 9.49 7.54
N ALA A 81 6.77 9.55 7.49
CA ALA A 81 7.53 9.24 6.28
C ALA A 81 7.97 7.78 6.34
N LEU A 82 7.48 6.97 5.41
CA LEU A 82 7.79 5.55 5.32
C LEU A 82 8.69 5.32 4.11
N GLY A 83 9.87 4.74 4.35
CA GLY A 83 10.69 4.24 3.26
C GLY A 83 9.94 3.17 2.47
N ARG A 84 10.15 3.11 1.15
CA ARG A 84 9.42 2.17 0.29
C ARG A 84 9.47 0.71 0.75
N GLY A 85 10.62 0.23 1.20
CA GLY A 85 10.76 -1.13 1.72
C GLY A 85 9.93 -1.41 2.99
N MET A 86 9.53 -0.37 3.74
CA MET A 86 8.55 -0.50 4.81
C MET A 86 7.13 -0.50 4.24
N ALA A 87 6.80 0.44 3.35
CA ALA A 87 5.48 0.54 2.74
C ALA A 87 5.08 -0.70 1.91
N ASP A 88 6.05 -1.37 1.28
CA ASP A 88 5.85 -2.65 0.56
C ASP A 88 5.47 -3.80 1.49
N LYS A 89 5.76 -3.69 2.79
CA LYS A 89 5.43 -4.70 3.80
C LYS A 89 4.17 -4.39 4.58
N ILE A 90 3.47 -3.30 4.27
CA ILE A 90 2.23 -2.92 4.94
C ILE A 90 1.08 -3.22 4.01
N ASN A 91 0.27 -4.20 4.38
CA ASN A 91 -0.96 -4.52 3.69
C ASN A 91 -2.07 -3.61 4.19
N VAL A 92 -2.82 -3.07 3.25
CA VAL A 92 -3.89 -2.13 3.49
C VAL A 92 -5.16 -2.55 2.78
N GLU A 93 -6.28 -2.10 3.32
CA GLU A 93 -7.58 -2.13 2.69
C GLU A 93 -8.00 -0.69 2.37
N ILE A 94 -8.25 -0.42 1.10
CA ILE A 94 -8.63 0.91 0.62
C ILE A 94 -10.13 1.10 0.86
N SER A 95 -10.50 2.21 1.49
CA SER A 95 -11.89 2.64 1.62
C SER A 95 -12.28 3.67 0.54
N ASP A 96 -11.33 4.53 0.16
CA ASP A 96 -11.51 5.54 -0.88
C ASP A 96 -10.16 5.89 -1.55
N GLY A 97 -10.15 6.11 -2.87
CA GLY A 97 -8.94 6.50 -3.62
C GLY A 97 -8.56 5.56 -4.78
N SER A 98 -7.39 5.81 -5.34
CA SER A 98 -6.85 5.14 -6.54
C SER A 98 -5.48 4.50 -6.29
N VAL A 99 -5.13 3.55 -7.16
CA VAL A 99 -3.85 2.84 -7.18
C VAL A 99 -2.98 3.45 -8.28
N ILE A 100 -1.67 3.53 -8.07
CA ILE A 100 -0.73 4.12 -9.03
C ILE A 100 -0.84 3.36 -10.35
N SER A 101 -1.55 3.96 -11.30
CA SER A 101 -1.80 3.38 -12.62
C SER A 101 -0.52 3.25 -13.48
N GLY A 102 0.60 3.80 -13.00
CA GLY A 102 1.91 3.78 -13.65
C GLY A 102 2.97 2.86 -13.04
N SER A 103 2.68 2.11 -11.97
CA SER A 103 3.70 1.29 -11.29
C SER A 103 3.84 -0.08 -11.94
N PHE A 104 5.10 -0.48 -12.22
CA PHE A 104 5.66 -1.76 -12.68
C PHE A 104 4.75 -2.85 -13.29
N ILE A 105 3.61 -3.20 -12.69
CA ILE A 105 2.58 -4.10 -13.23
C ILE A 105 2.03 -3.62 -14.58
N GLY A 106 1.86 -2.31 -14.80
CA GLY A 106 1.45 -1.77 -16.12
C GLY A 106 2.52 -1.88 -17.21
N ARG A 107 3.81 -2.01 -16.85
CA ARG A 107 4.91 -2.32 -17.78
C ARG A 107 5.14 -3.83 -17.90
N PHE A 108 4.91 -4.60 -16.84
CA PHE A 108 4.98 -6.06 -16.86
C PHE A 108 3.84 -6.67 -17.70
N CYS A 109 2.60 -6.19 -17.57
CA CYS A 109 1.47 -6.55 -18.45
C CYS A 109 1.80 -6.22 -19.93
N ARG A 110 2.48 -5.08 -20.22
CA ARG A 110 2.98 -4.75 -21.58
C ARG A 110 4.14 -5.62 -22.06
N SER A 111 5.07 -5.99 -21.17
CA SER A 111 6.25 -6.81 -21.47
C SER A 111 5.90 -8.28 -21.73
N PHE A 112 4.77 -8.77 -21.22
CA PHE A 112 4.25 -10.12 -21.46
C PHE A 112 3.21 -10.19 -22.60
N GLY A 113 3.03 -9.11 -23.37
CA GLY A 113 2.11 -9.10 -24.52
C GLY A 113 0.62 -9.10 -24.15
N ILE A 114 0.26 -8.81 -22.90
CA ILE A 114 -1.13 -8.65 -22.47
C ILE A 114 -1.61 -7.30 -23.01
N LYS A 115 -2.35 -7.34 -24.13
CA LYS A 115 -2.92 -6.16 -24.77
C LYS A 115 -3.92 -5.49 -23.82
N CYS A 116 -3.54 -4.39 -23.20
CA CYS A 116 -4.50 -3.40 -22.71
C CYS A 116 -5.28 -2.92 -23.94
N ARG A 117 -6.55 -3.32 -24.05
CA ARG A 117 -7.43 -2.88 -25.14
C ARG A 117 -7.69 -1.37 -24.92
N PRO A 118 -7.60 -0.52 -25.96
CA PRO A 118 -7.82 0.91 -25.85
C PRO A 118 -9.23 1.25 -25.36
#